data_AF-A0A251XE38-F1
#
_entry.id   AF-A0A251XE38-F1
#
_cell.length_a   1.000
_cell.length_b   1.000
_cell.length_c   1.000
_cell.angle_alpha   90.00
_cell.angle_beta   90.00
_cell.angle_gamma   90.00
#
_symmetry.space_group_name_H-M   'P 1'
#
loop_
_entity.id
_entity.type
_entity.pdbx_description
1 polymer ?
#
loop_
_entity_poly.entity_id
_entity_poly.type
_entity_poly.pdbx_seq_one_letter_code
_entity_poly.pdbx_strand_id
1 'polypeptide(L)'
;MTPAILLLGAAAIAAAVWRGRRFGPLVVERLPVVVRADETAEGRARLYQRADARGHALDALRVGTVDRIASTLALGRLASVDDVVAASAAALREDPAGIRALLLDDDPRTDRELVALAGRLADLERRVARAADPADPTDPTRRMDP
;
A
#
# COMPACT_ATOMS: atom_id res chain seq x y z
N MET A 1 13.56 -33.74 4.33
CA MET A 1 12.68 -32.55 4.41
C MET A 1 12.73 -31.87 3.06
N THR A 2 11.60 -31.66 2.42
CA THR A 2 11.53 -31.09 1.06
C THR A 2 12.08 -29.65 1.07
N PRO A 3 12.92 -29.27 0.10
CA PRO A 3 13.52 -27.92 0.04
C PRO A 3 12.47 -26.79 0.03
N ALA A 4 11.24 -27.09 -0.41
CA ALA A 4 10.09 -26.20 -0.33
C ALA A 4 9.74 -25.78 1.12
N ILE A 5 9.87 -26.67 2.11
CA ILE A 5 9.55 -26.36 3.52
C ILE A 5 10.52 -25.32 4.07
N LEU A 6 11.79 -25.37 3.66
CA LEU A 6 12.81 -24.40 4.07
C LEU A 6 12.55 -23.03 3.47
N LEU A 7 12.14 -22.97 2.20
CA LEU A 7 11.79 -21.71 1.54
C LEU A 7 10.54 -21.08 2.15
N LEU A 8 9.50 -21.88 2.43
CA LEU A 8 8.28 -21.41 3.08
C LEU A 8 8.55 -20.93 4.51
N GLY A 9 9.38 -21.64 5.27
CA GLY A 9 9.81 -21.22 6.61
C GLY A 9 10.59 -19.91 6.58
N ALA A 10 11.55 -19.76 5.65
CA ALA A 10 12.32 -18.54 5.49
C ALA A 10 11.44 -17.35 5.05
N ALA A 11 10.50 -17.58 4.14
CA ALA A 11 9.54 -16.56 3.69
C ALA A 11 8.60 -16.12 4.83
N ALA A 12 8.10 -17.07 5.64
CA ALA A 12 7.26 -16.76 6.79
C ALA A 12 8.02 -15.96 7.87
N ILE A 13 9.28 -16.32 8.13
CA ILE A 13 10.14 -15.57 9.06
C ILE A 13 10.43 -14.18 8.51
N ALA A 14 10.75 -14.05 7.22
CA ALA A 14 10.97 -12.76 6.58
C ALA A 14 9.71 -11.87 6.63
N ALA A 15 8.53 -12.45 6.37
CA ALA A 15 7.24 -11.78 6.47
C ALA A 15 6.93 -11.36 7.91
N ALA A 16 7.18 -12.22 8.90
CA ALA A 16 6.99 -11.92 10.32
C ALA A 16 7.94 -10.83 10.81
N VAL A 17 9.21 -10.85 10.39
CA VAL A 17 10.20 -9.83 10.72
C VAL A 17 9.84 -8.49 10.05
N TRP A 18 9.36 -8.50 8.80
CA TRP A 18 8.88 -7.29 8.11
C TRP A 18 7.61 -6.72 8.76
N ARG A 19 6.65 -7.58 9.14
CA ARG A 19 5.42 -7.20 9.88
C ARG A 19 5.76 -6.63 11.27
N GLY A 20 6.75 -7.19 11.96
CA GLY A 20 7.22 -6.75 13.27
C GLY A 20 8.07 -5.48 13.25
N ARG A 21 8.86 -5.25 12.19
CA ARG A 21 9.66 -4.02 12.02
C ARG A 21 8.85 -2.81 11.56
N ARG A 22 7.66 -3.01 10.97
CA ARG A 22 6.79 -1.92 10.47
C ARG A 22 6.00 -1.18 11.57
N PHE A 23 6.16 -1.60 12.84
CA PHE A 23 5.77 -0.83 14.03
C PHE A 23 6.99 -0.28 14.81
N GLY A 24 8.15 -0.17 14.19
CA GLY A 24 9.33 0.43 14.81
C GLY A 24 9.37 1.95 14.62
N PRO A 25 9.89 2.68 15.61
CA PRO A 25 9.19 3.21 16.79
C PRO A 25 8.16 4.31 16.42
N LEU A 26 7.09 4.44 17.20
CA LEU A 26 6.42 5.74 17.36
C LEU A 26 7.48 6.72 17.87
N VAL A 27 8.12 7.46 16.97
CA VAL A 27 8.92 8.64 17.34
C VAL A 27 7.91 9.69 17.78
N VAL A 28 7.51 9.58 19.04
CA VAL A 28 6.97 10.68 19.82
C VAL A 28 8.18 11.52 20.21
N GLU A 29 8.63 12.39 19.32
CA GLU A 29 9.52 13.47 19.74
C GLU A 29 8.69 14.69 20.12
N ARG A 30 8.98 15.19 21.32
CA ARG A 30 8.15 16.07 22.15
C ARG A 30 8.26 17.54 21.73
N LEU A 31 7.16 18.27 21.94
CA LEU A 31 6.98 19.63 22.51
C LEU A 31 8.24 20.51 22.72
N PRO A 32 8.13 21.85 22.89
CA PRO A 32 7.18 22.86 22.38
C PRO A 32 7.92 24.14 21.90
N VAL A 33 7.34 24.94 21.00
CA VAL A 33 7.73 26.36 20.89
C VAL A 33 6.47 27.20 20.96
N VAL A 34 6.24 27.74 22.15
CA VAL A 34 5.31 28.84 22.38
C VAL A 34 5.96 30.09 21.77
N VAL A 35 5.41 30.61 20.68
CA VAL A 35 5.58 32.02 20.35
C VAL A 35 4.21 32.63 20.12
N ARG A 36 3.86 33.51 21.05
CA ARG A 36 2.66 34.34 21.03
C ARG A 36 2.99 35.56 20.18
N ALA A 37 2.78 35.46 18.88
CA ALA A 37 2.59 36.56 17.96
C ALA A 37 1.85 36.01 16.74
N ASP A 38 0.82 36.73 16.30
CA ASP A 38 0.08 36.52 15.05
C ASP A 38 -1.09 35.52 15.10
N GLU A 39 -2.24 36.00 15.57
CA GLU A 39 -3.57 35.41 15.30
C GLU A 39 -3.84 35.22 13.77
N THR A 40 -3.02 35.80 12.89
CA THR A 40 -3.05 35.59 11.44
C THR A 40 -1.98 34.61 10.91
N ALA A 41 -0.92 34.31 11.68
CA ALA A 41 0.07 33.28 11.32
C ALA A 41 -0.33 31.90 11.85
N GLU A 42 -0.97 31.82 13.02
CA GLU A 42 -1.38 30.55 13.61
C GLU A 42 -2.45 29.82 12.77
N GLY A 43 -3.38 30.58 12.17
CA GLY A 43 -4.35 30.03 11.22
C GLY A 43 -3.69 29.41 9.98
N ARG A 44 -2.68 30.09 9.41
CA ARG A 44 -1.94 29.59 8.24
C ARG A 44 -0.99 28.46 8.59
N ALA A 45 -0.33 28.51 9.73
CA ALA A 45 0.53 27.44 10.23
C ALA A 45 -0.27 26.14 10.41
N ARG A 46 -1.46 26.21 11.02
CA ARG A 46 -2.36 25.04 11.16
C ARG A 46 -2.86 24.53 9.80
N LEU A 47 -3.09 25.40 8.82
CA LEU A 47 -3.46 25.00 7.46
C LEU A 47 -2.32 24.28 6.75
N TYR A 48 -1.10 24.82 6.78
CA TYR A 48 0.07 24.17 6.19
C TYR A 48 0.39 22.85 6.87
N GLN A 49 0.32 22.79 8.20
CA GLN A 49 0.55 21.55 8.95
C GLN A 49 -0.45 20.46 8.59
N ARG A 50 -1.73 20.81 8.37
CA ARG A 50 -2.76 19.85 7.93
C ARG A 50 -2.54 19.39 6.49
N ALA A 51 -2.15 20.30 5.59
CA ALA A 51 -1.85 19.96 4.21
C ALA A 51 -0.64 19.01 4.11
N ASP A 52 0.43 19.32 4.86
CA ASP A 52 1.65 18.52 4.93
C ASP A 52 1.38 17.12 5.51
N ALA A 53 0.63 17.04 6.62
CA ALA A 53 0.23 15.77 7.21
C ALA A 53 -0.59 14.90 6.25
N ARG A 54 -1.43 15.50 5.38
CA ARG A 54 -2.22 14.77 4.39
C ARG A 54 -1.35 14.17 3.29
N GLY A 55 -0.43 14.95 2.73
CA GLY A 55 0.51 14.45 1.72
C GLY A 55 1.35 13.30 2.27
N HIS A 56 1.88 13.46 3.48
CA HIS A 56 2.63 12.39 4.15
C HIS A 56 1.78 11.12 4.38
N ALA A 57 0.52 11.26 4.78
CA ALA A 57 -0.38 10.14 4.94
C ALA A 57 -0.68 9.43 3.62
N LEU A 58 -0.89 10.18 2.53
CA LEU A 58 -1.09 9.64 1.19
C LEU A 58 0.11 8.81 0.74
N ASP A 59 1.32 9.36 0.89
CA ASP A 59 2.56 8.69 0.51
C ASP A 59 2.74 7.38 1.30
N ALA A 60 2.53 7.42 2.62
CA ALA A 60 2.62 6.25 3.46
C ALA A 60 1.62 5.15 3.06
N LEU A 61 0.39 5.53 2.69
CA LEU A 61 -0.63 4.61 2.20
C LEU A 61 -0.20 3.98 0.87
N ARG A 62 0.23 4.79 -0.10
CA ARG A 62 0.65 4.32 -1.44
C ARG A 62 1.85 3.39 -1.35
N VAL A 63 2.91 3.81 -0.67
CA VAL A 63 4.11 2.99 -0.44
C VAL A 63 3.74 1.67 0.22
N GLY A 64 2.87 1.71 1.24
CA GLY A 64 2.40 0.48 1.89
C GLY A 64 1.60 -0.45 1.00
N THR A 65 0.70 0.09 0.18
CA THR A 65 -0.11 -0.71 -0.74
C THR A 65 0.76 -1.33 -1.84
N VAL A 66 1.68 -0.56 -2.45
CA VAL A 66 2.61 -1.07 -3.46
C VAL A 66 3.45 -2.23 -2.90
N ASP A 67 4.03 -2.05 -1.71
CA ASP A 67 4.88 -3.06 -1.06
C ASP A 67 4.11 -4.36 -0.75
N ARG A 68 2.85 -4.26 -0.29
CA ARG A 68 1.98 -5.42 -0.04
C ARG A 68 1.58 -6.12 -1.32
N ILE A 69 1.14 -5.39 -2.35
CA ILE A 69 0.77 -5.96 -3.65
C ILE A 69 1.98 -6.64 -4.30
N ALA A 70 3.16 -6.00 -4.28
CA ALA A 70 4.39 -6.59 -4.79
C ALA A 70 4.72 -7.91 -4.08
N SER A 71 4.60 -7.95 -2.75
CA SER A 71 4.78 -9.17 -1.97
C SER A 71 3.74 -10.25 -2.32
N THR A 72 2.46 -9.88 -2.47
CA THR A 72 1.37 -10.81 -2.81
C THR A 72 1.56 -11.43 -4.18
N LEU A 73 2.03 -10.65 -5.16
CA LEU A 73 2.30 -11.10 -6.52
C LEU A 73 3.71 -11.66 -6.71
N ALA A 74 4.48 -11.84 -5.62
CA ALA A 74 5.84 -12.33 -5.62
C ALA A 74 6.79 -11.57 -6.58
N LEU A 75 6.58 -10.26 -6.72
CA LEU A 75 7.42 -9.41 -7.56
C LEU A 75 8.82 -9.25 -6.94
N GLY A 76 9.82 -9.11 -7.81
CA GLY A 76 11.20 -8.92 -7.39
C GLY A 76 11.39 -7.64 -6.55
N ARG A 77 12.42 -7.62 -5.70
CA ARG A 77 12.72 -6.47 -4.81
C ARG A 77 12.99 -5.15 -5.57
N LEU A 78 13.33 -5.24 -6.84
CA LEU A 78 13.58 -4.10 -7.72
C LEU A 78 12.38 -3.74 -8.60
N ALA A 79 11.21 -4.34 -8.35
CA ALA A 79 10.00 -4.05 -9.10
C ALA A 79 9.62 -2.58 -8.92
N SER A 80 9.44 -1.91 -10.06
CA SER A 80 8.95 -0.54 -10.12
C SER A 80 7.45 -0.49 -9.80
N VAL A 81 6.92 0.71 -9.53
CA VAL A 81 5.46 0.89 -9.36
C VAL A 81 4.72 0.51 -10.64
N ASP A 82 5.31 0.75 -11.82
CA ASP A 82 4.73 0.35 -13.09
C ASP A 82 4.65 -1.18 -13.25
N ASP A 83 5.65 -1.93 -12.74
CA ASP A 83 5.58 -3.39 -12.69
C ASP A 83 4.45 -3.87 -11.77
N VAL A 84 4.25 -3.20 -10.63
CA VAL A 84 3.13 -3.48 -9.71
C VAL A 84 1.78 -3.21 -10.37
N VAL A 85 1.66 -2.09 -11.09
CA VAL A 85 0.46 -1.74 -11.86
C VAL A 85 0.18 -2.81 -12.92
N ALA A 86 1.17 -3.16 -13.73
CA ALA A 86 1.04 -4.13 -14.80
C ALA A 86 0.67 -5.53 -14.28
N ALA A 87 1.34 -5.99 -13.22
CA ALA A 87 1.06 -7.28 -12.60
C ALA A 87 -0.34 -7.32 -11.95
N SER A 88 -0.75 -6.23 -11.29
CA SER A 88 -2.10 -6.13 -10.71
C SER A 88 -3.18 -6.13 -11.79
N ALA A 89 -2.97 -5.39 -12.88
CA ALA A 89 -3.88 -5.36 -14.03
C ALA A 89 -4.01 -6.74 -14.67
N ALA A 90 -2.89 -7.45 -14.84
CA ALA A 90 -2.88 -8.81 -15.36
C ALA A 90 -3.63 -9.80 -14.44
N ALA A 91 -3.39 -9.73 -13.12
CA ALA A 91 -4.07 -10.58 -12.14
C ALA A 91 -5.58 -10.34 -12.08
N LEU A 92 -6.01 -9.08 -12.21
CA LEU A 92 -7.41 -8.68 -12.09
C LEU A 92 -8.17 -8.66 -13.43
N ARG A 93 -7.45 -8.74 -14.56
CA ARG A 93 -7.98 -8.49 -15.91
C ARG A 93 -8.66 -7.12 -16.03
N GLU A 94 -8.08 -6.12 -15.40
CA GLU A 94 -8.56 -4.74 -15.38
C GLU A 94 -7.64 -3.80 -16.16
N ASP A 95 -8.12 -2.59 -16.45
CA ASP A 95 -7.35 -1.56 -17.13
C ASP A 95 -6.19 -1.04 -16.23
N PRO A 96 -4.92 -1.10 -16.69
CA PRO A 96 -3.77 -0.57 -15.96
C PRO A 96 -3.89 0.91 -15.62
N ALA A 97 -4.58 1.71 -16.45
CA ALA A 97 -4.67 3.15 -16.23
C ALA A 97 -5.46 3.48 -14.95
N GLY A 98 -6.52 2.72 -14.64
CA GLY A 98 -7.28 2.89 -13.41
C GLY A 98 -6.48 2.54 -12.16
N ILE A 99 -5.66 1.49 -12.22
CA ILE A 99 -4.78 1.09 -11.11
C ILE A 99 -3.66 2.11 -10.91
N ARG A 100 -3.07 2.60 -12.01
CA ARG A 100 -2.05 3.66 -11.97
C ARG A 100 -2.60 4.94 -11.34
N ALA A 101 -3.81 5.35 -11.71
CA ALA A 101 -4.44 6.54 -11.15
C ALA A 101 -4.55 6.44 -9.61
N LEU A 102 -5.00 5.29 -9.09
CA LEU A 102 -5.08 5.07 -7.65
C LEU A 102 -3.69 5.13 -6.97
N LEU A 103 -2.69 4.48 -7.55
CA LEU A 103 -1.36 4.33 -6.95
C LEU A 103 -0.47 5.56 -7.10
N LEU A 104 -0.68 6.41 -8.10
CA LEU A 104 0.22 7.51 -8.44
C LEU A 104 -0.48 8.86 -8.67
N ASP A 105 -1.59 8.90 -9.41
CA ASP A 105 -2.10 10.16 -9.95
C ASP A 105 -3.19 10.84 -9.09
N ASP A 106 -3.99 10.08 -8.33
CA ASP A 106 -5.07 10.60 -7.49
C ASP A 106 -4.52 11.49 -6.35
N ASP A 107 -4.87 12.78 -6.32
CA ASP A 107 -4.44 13.71 -5.27
C ASP A 107 -5.65 14.21 -4.43
N PRO A 108 -5.91 13.62 -3.24
CA PRO A 108 -7.03 14.01 -2.38
C PRO A 108 -6.81 15.40 -1.76
N ARG A 109 -7.72 16.33 -2.07
CA ARG A 109 -7.70 17.72 -1.58
C ARG A 109 -8.38 17.88 -0.23
N THR A 110 -9.08 16.85 0.23
CA THR A 110 -9.77 16.82 1.52
C THR A 110 -9.49 15.54 2.30
N ASP A 111 -9.63 15.57 3.62
CA ASP A 111 -9.45 14.38 4.46
C ASP A 111 -10.47 13.30 4.11
N ARG A 112 -11.68 13.69 3.70
CA ARG A 112 -12.71 12.76 3.23
C ARG A 112 -12.29 12.04 1.93
N GLU A 113 -11.71 12.77 0.98
CA GLU A 113 -11.16 12.19 -0.24
C GLU A 113 -9.99 11.26 0.07
N LEU A 114 -9.13 11.62 1.02
CA LEU A 114 -8.02 10.75 1.46
C LEU A 114 -8.55 9.43 2.05
N VAL A 115 -9.56 9.48 2.92
CA VAL A 115 -10.19 8.29 3.49
C VAL A 115 -10.85 7.43 2.40
N ALA A 116 -11.52 8.06 1.44
CA ALA A 116 -12.11 7.35 0.30
C ALA A 116 -11.03 6.65 -0.54
N LEU A 117 -9.92 7.33 -0.83
CA LEU A 117 -8.79 6.76 -1.56
C LEU A 117 -8.15 5.60 -0.78
N ALA A 118 -7.95 5.74 0.53
CA ALA A 118 -7.46 4.67 1.39
C ALA A 118 -8.35 3.42 1.30
N GLY A 119 -9.68 3.61 1.28
CA GLY A 119 -10.65 2.54 1.08
C GLY A 119 -10.49 1.84 -0.28
N ARG A 120 -10.31 2.62 -1.36
CA ARG A 120 -10.06 2.07 -2.71
C ARG A 120 -8.75 1.30 -2.80
N LEU A 121 -7.68 1.80 -2.17
CA LEU A 121 -6.38 1.12 -2.10
C LEU A 121 -6.49 -0.21 -1.34
N ALA A 122 -7.18 -0.22 -0.20
CA ALA A 122 -7.41 -1.44 0.57
C ALA A 122 -8.29 -2.45 -0.20
N ASP A 123 -9.21 -1.97 -1.03
CA ASP A 123 -10.01 -2.85 -1.88
C ASP A 123 -9.19 -3.47 -3.01
N LEU A 124 -8.37 -2.67 -3.70
CA LEU A 124 -7.42 -3.17 -4.69
C LEU A 124 -6.53 -4.28 -4.10
N GLU A 125 -5.95 -4.05 -2.92
CA GLU A 125 -5.13 -5.05 -2.21
C GLU A 125 -5.89 -6.36 -1.98
N ARG A 126 -7.13 -6.29 -1.47
CA ARG A 126 -7.96 -7.48 -1.23
C ARG A 126 -8.34 -8.20 -2.52
N ARG A 127 -8.57 -7.48 -3.62
CA ARG A 127 -8.90 -8.08 -4.92
C ARG A 127 -7.68 -8.80 -5.48
N VAL A 128 -6.50 -8.17 -5.43
CA VAL A 128 -5.24 -8.80 -5.86
C VAL A 128 -4.94 -10.04 -5.02
N ALA A 129 -5.08 -9.97 -3.69
CA ALA A 129 -4.85 -11.09 -2.80
C ALA A 129 -5.75 -12.29 -3.10
N ARG A 130 -7.02 -12.05 -3.47
CA ARG A 130 -7.94 -13.11 -3.89
C ARG A 130 -7.53 -13.72 -5.22
N ALA A 131 -7.21 -12.89 -6.22
CA ALA A 131 -6.78 -13.37 -7.54
C ALA A 131 -5.46 -14.17 -7.49
N ALA A 132 -4.60 -13.90 -6.50
CA ALA A 132 -3.35 -14.64 -6.29
C ALA A 132 -3.53 -15.95 -5.50
N ASP A 133 -4.70 -16.21 -4.92
CA ASP A 133 -4.96 -17.43 -4.16
C ASP A 133 -5.14 -18.63 -5.12
N PRO A 134 -4.28 -19.67 -5.07
CA PRO A 134 -4.38 -20.84 -5.94
C PRO A 134 -5.67 -21.67 -5.75
N ALA A 135 -6.44 -21.40 -4.69
CA ALA A 135 -7.72 -22.05 -4.41
C ALA A 135 -8.94 -21.30 -4.99
N ASP A 136 -8.76 -20.16 -5.68
CA ASP A 136 -9.87 -19.40 -6.25
C ASP A 136 -10.58 -20.19 -7.38
N PRO A 137 -11.89 -20.47 -7.28
CA PRO A 137 -12.66 -21.23 -8.28
C PRO A 137 -12.80 -20.53 -9.64
N THR A 138 -12.31 -19.30 -9.80
CA THR A 138 -12.29 -18.57 -11.08
C THR A 138 -11.14 -18.93 -12.02
N ASP A 139 -10.28 -19.90 -11.67
CA ASP A 139 -9.29 -20.47 -12.60
C ASP A 139 -9.94 -21.51 -13.56
N PRO A 140 -10.24 -21.17 -14.83
CA PRO A 140 -10.80 -22.12 -15.80
C PRO A 140 -9.80 -23.18 -16.25
N THR A 141 -8.50 -22.97 -16.00
CA THR A 141 -7.41 -23.76 -16.58
C THR A 141 -7.34 -25.17 -15.98
N ARG A 142 -7.87 -25.37 -14.77
CA ARG A 142 -7.83 -26.66 -14.06
C ARG A 142 -8.90 -27.67 -14.49
N ARG A 143 -9.90 -27.28 -15.30
CA ARG A 143 -10.99 -28.17 -15.71
C ARG A 143 -10.62 -29.11 -16.88
N MET A 144 -9.43 -28.95 -17.47
CA MET A 144 -9.05 -29.63 -18.73
C MET A 144 -8.00 -30.75 -18.59
N ASP A 145 -7.85 -31.38 -17.42
CA ASP A 145 -7.07 -32.62 -17.30
C ASP A 145 -8.01 -33.83 -17.22
N PRO A 146 -8.21 -34.60 -18.32
CA PRO A 146 -8.92 -35.88 -18.34
C PRO A 146 -8.08 -37.06 -17.83
#